data_AF-A0A955WDM8-F1
#
_entry.id   AF-A0A955WDM8-F1
#
_cell.length_a   1.000
_cell.length_b   1.000
_cell.length_c   1.000
_cell.angle_alpha   90.00
_cell.angle_beta   90.00
_cell.angle_gamma   90.00
#
_symmetry.space_group_name_H-M   'P 1'
#
loop_
_entity.id
_entity.type
_entity.pdbx_description
1 polymer ?
#
loop_
_entity_poly.entity_id
_entity_poly.type
_entity_poly.pdbx_seq_one_letter_code
_entity_poly.pdbx_strand_id
1 'polypeptide(L)' 'MAEAAAAKKTAANPIVIDLGKQKKNRVSKLSKGKGPLMDDVGQAIEELRQQGVLGASAQPVIVVVRQKRKKNRRFF' A
#
# COMPACT_ATOMS: atom_id res chain seq x y z
N MET A 1 19.64 -32.81 -23.90
CA MET A 1 20.16 -31.47 -23.52
C MET A 1 19.00 -30.64 -23.03
N ALA A 2 18.83 -30.54 -21.71
CA ALA A 2 17.84 -29.68 -21.09
C ALA A 2 18.54 -29.06 -19.88
N GLU A 3 18.89 -27.78 -19.94
CA GLU A 3 19.10 -27.00 -18.73
C GLU A 3 18.93 -25.50 -18.99
N ALA A 4 18.02 -24.92 -18.19
CA ALA A 4 17.96 -23.53 -17.76
C ALA A 4 17.84 -22.45 -18.84
N ALA A 5 16.61 -22.29 -19.35
CA ALA A 5 16.07 -20.95 -19.56
C ALA A 5 16.08 -20.22 -18.21
N ALA A 6 17.14 -19.47 -17.95
CA ALA A 6 17.27 -18.62 -16.78
C ALA A 6 16.12 -17.61 -16.80
N ALA A 7 15.07 -17.92 -16.04
CA ALA A 7 14.02 -17.00 -15.69
C ALA A 7 14.67 -15.84 -14.93
N LYS A 8 15.04 -14.78 -15.66
CA LYS A 8 15.18 -13.45 -15.07
C LYS A 8 13.83 -13.16 -14.44
N LYS A 9 13.70 -13.41 -13.14
CA LYS A 9 12.69 -12.76 -12.32
C LYS A 9 12.93 -11.27 -12.50
N THR A 10 12.21 -10.65 -13.43
CA THR A 10 12.05 -9.21 -13.47
C THR A 10 11.67 -8.83 -12.05
N ALA A 11 12.59 -8.17 -11.35
CA ALA A 11 12.35 -7.69 -10.01
C ALA A 11 11.10 -6.81 -10.13
N ALA A 12 9.96 -7.35 -9.70
CA ALA A 12 8.70 -6.63 -9.69
C ALA A 12 8.93 -5.45 -8.74
N ASN A 13 9.17 -4.27 -9.31
CA ASN A 13 9.44 -3.08 -8.53
C ASN A 13 8.23 -2.86 -7.61
N PRO A 14 8.41 -2.90 -6.28
CA PRO A 14 7.30 -2.72 -5.37
C PRO A 14 6.72 -1.32 -5.57
N ILE A 15 5.40 -1.24 -5.65
CA ILE A 15 4.72 0.06 -5.68
C ILE A 15 4.61 0.55 -4.24
N VAL A 16 5.28 1.66 -3.95
CA VAL A 16 5.21 2.29 -2.62
C VAL A 16 4.18 3.43 -2.66
N ILE A 17 3.14 3.30 -1.86
CA ILE A 17 2.11 4.34 -1.67
C ILE A 17 2.31 4.95 -0.29
N ASP A 18 2.72 6.22 -0.22
CA ASP A 18 2.78 6.99 1.02
C ASP A 18 1.48 7.77 1.23
N LEU A 19 0.72 7.41 2.28
CA LEU A 19 -0.54 8.08 2.65
C LEU A 19 -0.34 9.16 3.72
N GLY A 20 0.91 9.45 4.06
CA GLY A 20 1.31 10.49 4.99
C GLY A 20 0.80 10.29 6.41
N LYS A 21 0.44 11.40 7.07
CA LYS A 21 0.07 11.42 8.49
C LYS A 21 -1.42 11.15 8.69
N GLN A 22 -1.76 10.01 9.27
CA GLN A 22 -3.14 9.58 9.52
C GLN A 22 -3.48 9.43 11.01
N LYS A 23 -4.76 9.56 11.36
CA LYS A 23 -5.27 9.35 12.72
C LYS A 23 -5.12 7.87 13.11
N LYS A 24 -4.83 7.57 14.38
CA LYS A 24 -4.68 6.19 14.91
C LYS A 24 -5.82 5.25 14.48
N ASN A 25 -7.06 5.72 14.56
CA ASN A 25 -8.22 4.90 14.21
C ASN A 25 -8.28 4.56 12.72
N ARG A 26 -7.77 5.43 11.83
CA ARG A 26 -7.69 5.14 10.39
C ARG A 26 -6.57 4.16 10.07
N VAL A 27 -5.39 4.35 10.67
CA VAL A 27 -4.26 3.41 10.53
C VAL A 27 -4.64 2.01 11.01
N SER A 28 -5.31 1.90 12.18
CA SER A 28 -5.74 0.62 12.73
C SER A 28 -6.85 -0.06 11.90
N LYS A 29 -7.66 0.71 11.19
CA LYS A 29 -8.68 0.17 10.27
C LYS A 29 -8.03 -0.30 8.97
N LEU A 30 -7.09 0.47 8.42
CA LEU A 30 -6.31 0.10 7.24
C LEU A 30 -5.55 -1.21 7.44
N SER A 31 -4.87 -1.38 8.58
CA SER A 31 -4.13 -2.61 8.90
C SER A 31 -5.03 -3.86 9.03
N LYS A 32 -6.36 -3.66 9.14
CA LYS A 32 -7.38 -4.73 9.17
C LYS A 32 -8.10 -4.87 7.83
N GLY A 33 -7.66 -4.17 6.79
CA GLY A 33 -8.28 -4.14 5.46
C GLY A 33 -9.66 -3.48 5.44
N LYS A 34 -9.94 -2.52 6.34
CA LYS A 34 -11.26 -1.89 6.47
C LYS A 34 -11.18 -0.37 6.55
N GLY A 35 -12.30 0.29 6.26
CA GLY A 35 -12.51 1.71 6.52
C GLY A 35 -12.00 2.65 5.42
N PRO A 36 -12.19 3.98 5.60
CA PRO A 36 -12.06 4.95 4.51
C PRO A 36 -10.65 5.01 3.89
N LEU A 37 -9.63 4.67 4.68
CA LEU A 37 -8.26 4.66 4.18
C LEU A 37 -7.98 3.46 3.24
N MET A 38 -8.72 2.37 3.40
CA MET A 38 -8.67 1.23 2.48
C MET A 38 -9.36 1.58 1.16
N ASP A 39 -10.46 2.33 1.22
CA ASP A 39 -11.16 2.82 0.04
C ASP A 39 -10.25 3.75 -0.78
N ASP A 40 -9.55 4.68 -0.09
CA ASP A 40 -8.53 5.56 -0.70
C ASP A 40 -7.41 4.74 -1.39
N VAL A 41 -6.93 3.67 -0.73
CA VAL A 41 -5.92 2.77 -1.30
C VAL A 41 -6.45 1.97 -2.48
N GLY A 42 -7.68 1.48 -2.40
CA GLY A 42 -8.33 0.73 -3.48
C GLY A 42 -8.47 1.59 -4.74
N GLN A 43 -8.87 2.85 -4.58
CA GLN A 43 -8.94 3.80 -5.69
C GLN A 43 -7.56 4.07 -6.30
N ALA A 44 -6.54 4.29 -5.48
CA ALA A 44 -5.17 4.48 -5.96
C ALA A 44 -4.65 3.23 -6.72
N ILE A 45 -4.96 2.03 -6.23
CA ILE A 45 -4.61 0.78 -6.91
C ILE A 45 -5.33 0.67 -8.25
N GLU A 46 -6.62 1.02 -8.32
CA GLU A 46 -7.39 0.95 -9.56
C GLU A 46 -6.89 1.98 -10.60
N GLU A 47 -6.54 3.20 -10.17
CA GLU A 47 -5.89 4.19 -11.04
C GLU A 47 -4.54 3.69 -11.57
N LEU A 48 -3.70 3.10 -10.71
CA LEU A 48 -2.42 2.51 -11.12
C LEU A 48 -2.60 1.31 -12.06
N ARG A 49 -3.70 0.58 -11.92
CA ARG A 49 -4.08 -0.52 -12.82
C ARG A 49 -4.52 0.01 -14.17
N GLN A 50 -5.32 1.07 -14.21
CA GLN A 50 -5.73 1.74 -15.44
C GLN A 50 -4.54 2.36 -16.18
N GLN A 51 -3.56 2.87 -15.45
CA GLN A 51 -2.30 3.39 -16.01
C GLN A 51 -1.35 2.28 -16.51
N GLY A 52 -1.72 1.00 -16.38
CA GLY A 52 -0.92 -0.12 -16.86
C GLY A 52 0.35 -0.39 -16.04
N VAL A 53 0.50 0.26 -14.89
CA VAL A 53 1.66 0.11 -13.99
C VAL A 53 1.57 -1.23 -13.24
N LEU A 54 0.35 -1.63 -12.87
CA LEU A 54 0.04 -2.95 -12.30
C LEU A 54 -0.23 -3.96 -13.41
N GLY A 55 0.83 -4.54 -13.98
CA GLY A 55 0.72 -5.70 -14.85
C GLY A 55 0.21 -6.94 -14.09
N ALA A 56 -0.36 -7.92 -14.81
CA ALA A 56 -0.98 -9.13 -14.27
C ALA A 56 -0.10 -9.98 -13.31
N SER A 57 1.22 -9.73 -13.28
CA SER A 57 2.12 -10.30 -12.29
C SER A 57 2.00 -9.52 -10.98
N ALA A 58 1.48 -10.18 -9.94
CA ALA A 58 1.31 -9.66 -8.59
C ALA A 58 2.53 -8.86 -8.09
N GLN A 59 2.52 -7.54 -8.31
CA GLN A 59 3.52 -6.63 -7.77
C GLN A 59 3.16 -6.34 -6.30
N PRO A 60 4.10 -6.50 -5.37
CA PRO A 60 3.85 -6.18 -3.97
C PRO A 60 3.56 -4.68 -3.81
N VAL A 61 2.38 -4.35 -3.27
CA VAL A 61 1.98 -2.97 -2.92
C VAL A 61 2.36 -2.72 -1.46
N ILE A 62 3.25 -1.75 -1.25
CA ILE A 62 3.72 -1.34 0.08
C ILE A 62 3.02 -0.04 0.44
N VAL A 63 2.18 -0.07 1.47
CA VAL A 63 1.48 1.13 1.96
C VAL A 63 2.18 1.65 3.21
N VAL A 64 2.78 2.82 3.12
CA VAL A 64 3.48 3.48 4.24
C VAL A 64 2.53 4.49 4.88
N VAL A 65 2.35 4.37 6.21
CA VAL A 65 1.50 5.28 6.99
C VAL A 65 2.20 5.79 8.23
N ARG A 66 2.10 7.10 8.48
CA ARG A 66 2.62 7.74 9.70
C ARG A 66 1.47 8.03 10.66
N GLN A 67 1.48 7.42 11.84
CA GLN A 67 0.45 7.68 12.85
C GLN A 67 0.64 9.07 13.50
N LYS A 68 -0.42 9.90 13.53
CA LYS A 68 -0.46 11.15 14.31
C LYS A 68 -0.43 10.84 15.81
N ARG A 69 0.44 11.52 16.57
CA ARG A 69 0.48 11.44 18.05
C ARG A 69 -0.83 12.02 18.63
N LYS A 70 -1.41 11.34 19.62
CA LYS A 70 -2.59 11.87 20.33
C LYS A 70 -2.17 13.15 21.07
N LYS A 71 -2.90 14.25 20.90
CA LYS A 71 -2.82 15.37 21.85
C LYS A 71 -3.43 14.85 23.15
N ASN A 72 -2.63 14.69 24.19
CA ASN A 72 -3.15 14.50 25.53
C ASN A 72 -3.94 15.76 25.87
N ARG A 73 -5.27 15.66 25.83
CA ARG A 73 -6.13 16.66 26.47
C ARG A 73 -5.91 16.46 27.97
N ARG A 74 -4.98 17.23 28.52
CA ARG A 74 -4.89 17.47 29.96
C ARG A 74 -6.09 18.35 30.28
N PHE A 75 -7.16 17.74 30.77
CA PHE A 75 -8.22 18.46 31.45
C PHE A 75 -7.62 18.97 32.77
N PHE A 76 -7.67 20.29 32.95
CA PHE A 76 -7.53 20.93 34.25
C PHE A 76 -8.88 20.84 34.97
#